data_AF-A0A7T8KHN9-F1
#
_entry.id   AF-A0A7T8KHN9-F1
#
_cell.length_a   1.000
_cell.length_b   1.000
_cell.length_c   1.000
_cell.angle_alpha   90.00
_cell.angle_beta   90.00
_cell.angle_gamma   90.00
#
_symmetry.space_group_name_H-M   'P 1'
#
loop_
_entity.id
_entity.type
_entity.pdbx_description
1 polymer ?
#
loop_
_entity_poly.entity_id
_entity_poly.type
_entity_poly.pdbx_seq_one_letter_code
_entity_poly.pdbx_strand_id
1 'polypeptide(L)' 'MGQTLSEPITKKHSSSAKNDFLKVGSSSMQGWRINMEDSHTHILELKDDPDAAYFG' A
#
# COMPACT_ATOMS: atom_id res chain seq x y z
N MET A 1 8.74 26.72 -11.06
CA MET A 1 9.11 25.29 -11.18
C MET A 1 8.45 24.55 -10.03
N GLY A 2 7.80 23.41 -10.29
CA GLY A 2 6.92 22.73 -9.34
C GLY A 2 7.62 22.32 -8.03
N GLN A 3 6.88 22.35 -6.92
CA GLN A 3 7.40 21.96 -5.61
C GLN A 3 7.79 20.48 -5.60
N THR A 4 9.08 20.22 -5.47
CA THR A 4 9.66 18.88 -5.30
C THR A 4 10.74 18.95 -4.23
N LEU A 5 11.03 17.82 -3.58
CA LEU A 5 12.07 17.75 -2.56
C LEU A 5 13.48 17.87 -3.17
N SER A 6 14.46 18.29 -2.38
CA SER A 6 15.88 18.31 -2.79
C SER A 6 16.47 16.91 -2.95
N GLU A 7 15.89 15.93 -2.26
CA GLU A 7 16.26 14.52 -2.33
C GLU A 7 15.00 13.64 -2.16
N PRO A 8 14.97 12.42 -2.70
CA PRO A 8 13.80 11.57 -2.59
C PRO A 8 13.71 10.94 -1.21
N ILE A 9 12.51 10.85 -0.67
CA ILE A 9 12.23 10.01 0.48
C ILE A 9 12.19 8.55 0.01
N THR A 10 13.21 7.80 0.40
CA THR A 10 13.41 6.39 0.02
C THR A 10 12.85 5.39 1.03
N LYS A 11 12.26 5.89 2.12
CA LYS A 11 11.60 5.06 3.13
C LYS A 11 10.45 4.29 2.48
N LYS A 12 10.50 2.97 2.60
CA LYS A 12 9.45 2.06 2.12
C LYS A 12 8.46 1.77 3.24
N HIS A 13 7.18 1.85 2.89
CA HIS A 13 6.08 1.39 3.72
C HIS A 13 5.58 0.08 3.13
N SER A 14 6.04 -1.03 3.69
CA SER A 14 5.67 -2.36 3.23
C SER A 14 4.68 -3.01 4.18
N SER A 15 3.66 -3.65 3.61
CA SER A 15 2.67 -4.42 4.35
C SER A 15 2.51 -5.79 3.71
N SER A 16 2.13 -6.79 4.49
CA SER A 16 1.90 -8.15 4.00
C SER A 16 0.76 -8.81 4.75
N ALA A 17 -0.06 -9.56 4.02
CA ALA A 17 -1.17 -10.32 4.56
C ALA A 17 -1.21 -11.72 3.94
N LYS A 18 -1.73 -12.70 4.66
CA LYS A 18 -1.93 -14.06 4.14
C LYS A 18 -3.15 -14.72 4.77
N ASN A 19 -3.80 -15.59 4.01
CA ASN A 19 -4.74 -16.59 4.49
C ASN A 19 -4.41 -17.93 3.80
N ASP A 20 -5.29 -18.92 3.89
CA ASP A 20 -5.06 -20.25 3.32
C ASP A 20 -5.03 -20.26 1.78
N PHE A 21 -5.62 -19.24 1.15
CA PHE A 21 -5.77 -19.16 -0.30
C PHE A 21 -4.80 -18.16 -0.96
N LEU A 22 -4.46 -17.07 -0.26
CA LEU A 22 -3.77 -15.90 -0.80
C LEU A 22 -2.59 -15.48 0.08
N LYS A 23 -1.53 -15.00 -0.58
CA LYS A 23 -0.42 -14.28 0.06
C LYS A 23 -0.21 -12.98 -0.70
N VAL A 24 -0.27 -11.86 0.02
CA VAL A 24 -0.28 -10.52 -0.55
C VAL A 24 0.77 -9.66 0.14
N GLY A 25 1.44 -8.83 -0.65
CA GLY A 25 2.39 -7.85 -0.15
C GLY A 25 2.29 -6.55 -0.93
N SER A 26 2.40 -5.43 -0.24
CA SER A 26 2.52 -4.10 -0.83
C SER A 26 3.82 -3.44 -0.38
N SER A 27 4.27 -2.48 -1.17
CA SER A 27 5.25 -1.51 -0.74
C SER A 27 5.00 -0.19 -1.43
N SER A 28 4.92 0.89 -0.66
CA SER A 28 4.81 2.25 -1.19
C SER A 28 5.99 3.10 -0.72
N MET A 29 6.30 4.15 -1.48
CA MET A 29 7.43 5.06 -1.22
C MET A 29 7.10 6.44 -1.76
N GLN A 30 7.29 7.48 -0.96
CA GLN A 30 6.94 8.86 -1.32
C GLN A 30 7.76 9.41 -2.51
N GLY A 31 9.06 9.08 -2.57
CA GLY A 31 9.95 9.58 -3.61
C GLY A 31 10.15 11.10 -3.51
N TRP A 32 10.05 11.81 -4.64
CA TRP A 32 10.37 13.24 -4.76
C TRP A 32 9.20 14.19 -4.44
N ARG A 33 8.01 13.64 -4.19
CA ARG A 33 6.80 14.43 -3.86
C ARG A 33 6.94 15.03 -2.47
N ILE A 34 6.35 16.21 -2.25
CA ILE A 34 6.36 16.87 -0.94
C ILE A 34 5.57 16.06 0.09
N ASN A 35 4.40 15.54 -0.32
CA ASN A 35 3.53 14.72 0.51
C ASN A 35 3.29 13.37 -0.17
N MET A 36 3.11 12.33 0.65
CA MET A 36 2.67 11.03 0.21
C MET A 36 1.14 10.95 0.33
N GLU A 37 0.47 10.90 -0.81
CA GLU A 37 -1.00 10.83 -0.89
C GLU A 37 -1.50 9.40 -1.16
N ASP A 38 -0.58 8.47 -1.45
CA ASP A 38 -0.89 7.07 -1.69
C ASP A 38 -1.38 6.38 -0.41
N SER A 39 -2.46 5.61 -0.54
CA SER A 39 -2.98 4.69 0.48
C SER A 39 -3.22 3.33 -0.15
N HIS A 40 -3.13 2.25 0.63
CA HIS A 40 -3.43 0.90 0.16
C HIS A 40 -4.15 0.10 1.23
N THR A 41 -5.03 -0.80 0.79
CA THR A 41 -5.84 -1.67 1.64
C THR A 41 -5.81 -3.10 1.09
N HIS A 42 -5.54 -4.07 1.96
CA HIS A 42 -5.71 -5.49 1.64
C HIS A 42 -6.62 -6.11 2.70
N ILE A 43 -7.78 -6.57 2.28
CA ILE A 43 -8.72 -7.31 3.12
C ILE A 43 -8.88 -8.68 2.47
N LEU A 44 -8.35 -9.71 3.12
CA LEU A 44 -8.34 -11.06 2.55
C LEU A 44 -9.64 -11.84 2.77
N GLU A 45 -10.47 -11.38 3.71
CA GLU A 45 -11.77 -11.96 4.05
C GLU A 45 -12.73 -10.81 4.38
N LEU A 46 -13.81 -10.67 3.61
CA LEU A 46 -14.83 -9.66 3.88
C LEU A 46 -15.81 -10.16 4.95
N LYS A 47 -16.31 -9.23 5.77
CA LYS A 47 -17.21 -9.57 6.90
C LYS A 47 -18.51 -10.24 6.43
N ASP A 48 -19.07 -9.77 5.32
CA ASP A 48 -20.33 -10.27 4.77
C ASP A 48 -20.12 -11.35 3.69
N ASP A 49 -18.87 -11.57 3.25
CA ASP A 49 -18.48 -12.59 2.27
C ASP A 49 -17.03 -13.08 2.53
N PRO A 50 -16.84 -14.06 3.43
CA PRO A 50 -15.51 -14.51 3.85
C PRO A 50 -14.64 -15.11 2.74
N ASP A 51 -15.25 -15.58 1.65
CA ASP A 51 -14.55 -16.17 0.51
C ASP A 51 -14.02 -15.11 -0.47
N ALA A 52 -14.43 -13.85 -0.30
CA ALA A 52 -14.03 -12.73 -1.13
C ALA A 52 -12.91 -11.89 -0.50
N ALA A 53 -12.03 -11.37 -1.36
CA ALA A 53 -10.94 -10.47 -0.99
C ALA A 53 -11.05 -9.12 -1.71
N TYR A 54 -10.63 -8.04 -1.04
CA TYR A 54 -10.59 -6.68 -1.55
C TYR A 54 -9.16 -6.11 -1.53
N PHE A 55 -8.77 -5.50 -2.64
CA PHE A 55 -7.49 -4.81 -2.82
C PHE A 55 -7.75 -3.42 -3.39
N GLY A 56 -7.21 -2.39 -2.74
CA GLY A 56 -7.39 -0.99 -3.13
C GLY A 56 -6.27 -0.09 -2.65
#